data_AF-W1XBN8-F1
#
_entry.id   AF-W1XBN8-F1
#
_cell.length_a   1.000
_cell.length_b   1.000
_cell.length_c   1.000
_cell.angle_alpha   90.00
_cell.angle_beta   90.00
_cell.angle_gamma   90.00
#
_symmetry.space_group_name_H-M   'P 1'
#
loop_
_entity.id
_entity.type
_entity.pdbx_description
1 polymer ?
#
loop_
_entity_poly.entity_id
_entity_poly.type
_entity_poly.pdbx_seq_one_letter_code
_entity_poly.pdbx_strand_id
1 'polypeptide(L)'
;EMKNEADGTEKKHKNADFYKELDKDRREKKCEYAVLVSMLEADNDYFNTGIVDVSHEYEKMYVVRPQFFIQLIGLLRNAALNSL
;
A
#
# COMPACT_ATOMS: atom_id res chain seq x y z
N GLU A 1 -6.60 -1.04 -2.58
CA GLU A 1 -6.73 -2.11 -3.59
C GLU A 1 -5.73 -3.23 -3.27
N MET A 2 -6.03 -4.50 -3.56
CA MET A 2 -5.11 -5.64 -3.36
C MET A 2 -4.66 -6.18 -4.73
N LYS A 3 -3.35 -6.28 -4.97
CA LYS A 3 -2.77 -6.80 -6.22
C LYS A 3 -1.88 -8.02 -5.96
N ASN A 4 -2.06 -9.06 -6.77
CA ASN A 4 -1.27 -10.30 -6.77
C ASN A 4 -0.71 -10.56 -8.18
N GLU A 5 0.50 -11.11 -8.26
CA GLU A 5 1.07 -11.70 -9.48
C GLU A 5 0.81 -13.21 -9.46
N ALA A 6 0.26 -13.76 -10.54
CA ALA A 6 0.18 -15.21 -10.77
C ALA A 6 1.19 -15.58 -11.86
N ASP A 7 2.06 -16.56 -11.57
CA ASP A 7 3.07 -17.09 -12.49
C ASP A 7 2.44 -17.54 -13.81
N GLY A 8 2.83 -16.92 -14.93
CA GLY A 8 2.49 -17.47 -16.25
C GLY A 8 2.75 -16.57 -17.44
N THR A 9 2.24 -15.35 -17.47
CA THR A 9 2.25 -14.56 -18.72
C THR A 9 2.03 -13.07 -18.47
N GLU A 10 2.75 -12.26 -19.26
CA GLU A 10 2.47 -10.85 -19.59
C GLU A 10 2.76 -9.79 -18.51
N LYS A 11 3.87 -9.05 -18.71
CA LYS A 11 4.29 -7.81 -18.03
C LYS A 11 4.12 -7.80 -16.51
N LYS A 12 5.21 -8.12 -15.78
CA LYS A 12 5.34 -7.84 -14.34
C LYS A 12 4.92 -6.39 -14.07
N HIS A 13 3.82 -6.21 -13.36
CA HIS A 13 3.29 -4.89 -13.03
C HIS A 13 4.11 -4.31 -11.89
N LYS A 14 4.36 -3.01 -11.93
CA LYS A 14 5.05 -2.31 -10.84
C LYS A 14 4.05 -1.66 -9.92
N ASN A 15 4.44 -1.43 -8.67
CA ASN A 15 3.60 -0.69 -7.72
C ASN A 15 3.21 0.69 -8.27
N ALA A 16 4.14 1.36 -8.95
CA ALA A 16 3.94 2.66 -9.57
C ALA A 16 2.82 2.70 -10.61
N ASP A 17 2.49 1.57 -11.25
CA ASP A 17 1.41 1.50 -12.24
C ASP A 17 0.04 1.81 -11.61
N PHE A 18 -0.10 1.67 -10.29
CA PHE A 18 -1.36 1.83 -9.55
C PHE A 18 -1.48 3.16 -8.78
N TYR A 19 -0.39 3.93 -8.65
CA TYR A 19 -0.39 5.11 -7.78
C TYR A 19 -1.37 6.19 -8.24
N LYS A 20 -1.45 6.43 -9.55
CA LYS A 20 -2.35 7.45 -10.11
C LYS A 20 -3.83 7.17 -9.82
N GLU A 21 -4.24 5.92 -9.97
CA GLU A 21 -5.62 5.52 -9.70
C GLU A 21 -5.92 5.56 -8.21
N LEU A 22 -4.98 5.08 -7.37
CA LEU A 22 -5.13 5.13 -5.92
C LEU A 22 -5.21 6.57 -5.36
N ASP A 23 -4.40 7.49 -5.88
CA ASP A 23 -4.45 8.90 -5.46
C ASP A 23 -5.72 9.60 -5.95
N LYS A 24 -6.22 9.27 -7.14
CA LYS A 24 -7.54 9.72 -7.60
C LYS A 24 -8.62 9.26 -6.61
N ASP A 25 -8.63 7.98 -6.27
CA ASP A 25 -9.55 7.39 -5.29
C ASP A 25 -9.47 8.08 -3.92
N ARG A 26 -8.25 8.36 -3.45
CA ARG A 26 -8.01 9.09 -2.19
C ARG A 26 -8.66 10.46 -2.20
N ARG A 27 -8.48 11.23 -3.28
CA ARG A 27 -9.04 12.58 -3.43
C ARG A 27 -10.56 12.56 -3.56
N GLU A 28 -11.10 11.64 -4.35
CA GLU A 28 -12.55 11.50 -4.55
C GLU A 28 -13.27 11.11 -3.25
N LYS A 29 -12.65 10.21 -2.47
CA LYS A 29 -13.19 9.74 -1.18
C LYS A 29 -12.83 10.65 0.00
N LYS A 30 -12.06 11.72 -0.24
CA LYS A 30 -11.56 12.66 0.78
C LYS A 30 -10.80 11.95 1.91
N CYS A 31 -10.07 10.89 1.57
CA CYS A 31 -9.23 10.17 2.53
C CYS A 31 -7.93 10.94 2.76
N GLU A 32 -7.48 10.98 4.02
CA GLU A 32 -6.20 11.62 4.34
C GLU A 32 -5.02 10.83 3.78
N TYR A 33 -5.06 9.49 3.91
CA TYR A 33 -3.98 8.59 3.53
C TYR A 33 -4.43 7.61 2.44
N ALA A 34 -3.50 7.24 1.56
CA ALA A 34 -3.63 6.14 0.61
C ALA A 34 -2.70 5.00 0.99
N VAL A 35 -3.22 3.77 1.04
CA VAL A 35 -2.43 2.57 1.31
C VAL A 35 -2.62 1.57 0.18
N LEU A 36 -1.55 1.30 -0.56
CA LEU A 36 -1.49 0.23 -1.55
C LEU A 36 -1.03 -1.06 -0.87
N VAL A 37 -1.85 -2.12 -0.91
CA VAL A 37 -1.45 -3.43 -0.41
C VAL A 37 -1.06 -4.32 -1.59
N SER A 38 0.22 -4.69 -1.68
CA SER A 38 0.78 -5.27 -2.91
C SER A 38 1.77 -6.41 -2.67
N MET A 39 1.64 -7.48 -3.45
CA MET A 39 2.62 -8.56 -3.57
C MET A 39 3.55 -8.40 -4.79
N LEU A 40 3.40 -7.31 -5.56
CA LEU A 40 4.20 -7.04 -6.76
C LEU A 40 5.65 -6.72 -6.41
N GLU A 41 6.55 -6.90 -7.38
CA GLU A 41 7.98 -6.62 -7.20
C GLU A 41 8.56 -7.38 -5.99
N ALA A 42 8.28 -8.69 -5.90
CA ALA A 42 8.74 -9.54 -4.81
C ALA A 42 10.27 -9.58 -4.67
N ASP A 43 11.00 -9.37 -5.76
CA ASP A 43 12.47 -9.34 -5.79
C ASP A 43 13.05 -7.95 -5.41
N ASN A 44 12.20 -6.95 -5.12
CA ASN A 44 12.63 -5.60 -4.77
C ASN A 44 12.73 -5.43 -3.24
N ASP A 45 13.96 -5.42 -2.73
CA ASP A 45 14.26 -5.30 -1.30
C ASP A 45 13.65 -4.06 -0.65
N TYR A 46 13.52 -2.96 -1.40
CA TYR A 46 12.91 -1.72 -0.91
C TYR A 46 11.47 -1.97 -0.43
N PHE A 47 10.66 -2.68 -1.22
CA PHE A 47 9.26 -2.98 -0.91
C PHE A 47 9.09 -4.16 0.07
N ASN A 48 10.14 -4.94 0.31
CA ASN A 48 10.11 -6.05 1.26
C ASN A 48 10.37 -5.64 2.71
N THR A 49 10.65 -4.36 2.97
CA THR A 49 10.84 -3.81 4.33
C THR A 49 9.53 -3.69 5.14
N GLY A 50 8.37 -3.89 4.52
CA GLY A 50 7.08 -4.02 5.17
C GLY A 50 6.12 -2.86 4.91
N ILE A 51 6.42 -1.67 5.43
CA ILE A 51 5.66 -0.43 5.19
C ILE A 51 6.61 0.59 4.57
N VAL A 52 6.32 0.99 3.34
CA VAL A 52 7.16 1.91 2.57
C VAL A 52 6.43 3.21 2.33
N ASP A 53 7.09 4.32 2.64
CA ASP A 53 6.62 5.67 2.34
C ASP A 53 6.95 6.02 0.87
N VAL A 54 5.92 6.35 0.09
CA VAL A 54 6.04 6.79 -1.31
C VAL A 54 5.50 8.22 -1.49
N SER A 55 5.45 9.00 -0.41
CA SER A 55 4.99 10.40 -0.41
C SER A 55 5.79 11.33 -1.30
N HIS A 56 7.02 10.95 -1.67
CA HIS A 56 7.84 11.66 -2.63
C HIS A 56 7.27 11.62 -4.06
N GLU A 57 6.45 10.60 -4.40
CA GLU A 57 5.73 10.54 -5.67
C GLU A 57 4.28 11.05 -5.52
N TYR A 58 3.57 10.57 -4.49
CA TYR A 58 2.18 10.94 -4.23
C TYR A 58 1.94 11.20 -2.75
N GLU A 59 1.50 12.42 -2.42
CA GLU A 59 1.34 12.88 -1.03
C GLU A 59 0.54 11.91 -0.16
N LYS A 60 1.06 11.61 1.04
CA LYS A 60 0.44 10.74 2.06
C LYS A 60 0.09 9.33 1.56
N MET A 61 0.94 8.76 0.70
CA MET A 61 0.78 7.41 0.16
C MET A 61 1.82 6.43 0.70
N TYR A 62 1.37 5.22 1.01
CA TYR A 62 2.20 4.12 1.50
C TYR A 62 1.97 2.84 0.70
N VAL A 63 3.02 2.03 0.53
CA VAL A 63 2.95 0.68 -0.02
C VAL A 63 3.22 -0.31 1.11
N VAL A 64 2.36 -1.31 1.27
CA VAL A 64 2.40 -2.27 2.38
C VAL A 64 2.31 -3.70 1.86
N ARG A 65 3.17 -4.59 2.37
CA ARG A 65 3.04 -6.03 2.12
C ARG A 65 1.85 -6.60 2.92
N PRO A 66 1.02 -7.51 2.35
CA PRO A 66 -0.19 -8.02 2.99
C PRO A 66 0.01 -8.57 4.42
N GLN A 67 1.17 -9.18 4.69
CA GLN A 67 1.52 -9.74 6.01
C GLN A 67 1.55 -8.67 7.11
N PHE A 68 1.95 -7.44 6.78
CA PHE A 68 2.00 -6.31 7.71
C PHE A 68 0.68 -5.56 7.80
N PHE A 69 -0.24 -5.74 6.85
CA PHE A 69 -1.51 -5.01 6.82
C PHE A 69 -2.40 -5.33 8.03
N ILE A 70 -2.47 -6.60 8.43
CA ILE A 70 -3.22 -7.01 9.63
C ILE A 70 -2.61 -6.41 10.90
N GLN A 71 -1.27 -6.38 10.98
CA GLN A 71 -0.57 -5.77 12.11
C GLN A 71 -0.82 -4.26 12.18
N LEU A 72 -0.77 -3.56 11.03
CA LEU A 72 -1.10 -2.15 10.92
C LEU A 72 -2.52 -1.84 11.43
N ILE A 73 -3.51 -2.62 11.00
CA ILE A 73 -4.90 -2.47 11.48
C ILE A 73 -4.98 -2.70 12.98
N GLY A 74 -4.29 -3.72 13.51
CA GLY A 74 -4.23 -3.99 14.95
C GLY A 74 -3.67 -2.82 15.75
N LEU A 75 -2.58 -2.22 15.27
CA LEU A 75 -1.95 -1.04 15.89
C LEU A 75 -2.89 0.17 15.87
N LEU A 76 -3.48 0.48 14.70
CA LEU A 76 -4.43 1.59 14.56
C LEU A 76 -5.65 1.40 15.46
N ARG A 77 -6.19 0.18 15.52
CA ARG A 77 -7.34 -0.16 16.38
C ARG A 77 -6.99 0.06 17.85
N ASN A 78 -5.84 -0.42 18.32
CA ASN A 78 -5.44 -0.27 19.71
C ASN A 78 -5.12 1.18 20.06
N ALA A 79 -4.48 1.92 19.17
CA ALA A 79 -4.22 3.36 19.34
C ALA A 79 -5.54 4.15 19.43
N ALA A 80 -6.51 3.85 18.56
CA ALA A 80 -7.83 4.49 18.61
C ALA A 80 -8.60 4.18 19.90
N LEU A 81 -8.50 2.94 20.41
CA LEU A 81 -9.15 2.54 21.66
C LEU A 81 -8.50 3.16 22.91
N ASN A 82 -7.19 3.39 22.90
CA ASN A 82 -6.44 4.03 23.99
C ASN A 82 -6.44 5.57 23.92
N SER A 83 -7.02 6.15 22.86
CA SER A 83 -7.11 7.60 22.64
C SER A 83 -8.49 8.18 23.02
N LEU A 84 -9.34 7.37 23.69
CA LEU A 84 -10.56 7.79 24.39
C LEU A 84 -10.28 7.93 25.89
#